data_AF-A0A7C8QI87-F1
#
_entry.id   AF-A0A7C8QI87-F1
#
_cell.length_a   1.000
_cell.length_b   1.000
_cell.length_c   1.000
_cell.angle_alpha   90.00
_cell.angle_beta   90.00
_cell.angle_gamma   90.00
#
_symmetry.space_group_name_H-M   'P 1'
#
loop_
_entity.id
_entity.type
_entity.pdbx_description
1 polymer ?
#
loop_
_entity_poly.entity_id
_entity_poly.type
_entity_poly.pdbx_seq_one_letter_code
_entity_poly.pdbx_strand_id
1 'polypeptide(L)'
;MEALRSIFFMSGEWRLTSEDQVTDFVNPYCWPIVYGRSISDSDGGFEVEPPNFKRGEKELYSKRFCWLPSEFEVSPDGESTRIASYINNLALMPQERLLYPILEKIFTYFVPMFDRTLADIEERKYMCRRVRSPPSDPEIWKLSEKTYKRRWERLLAQFQSGEKLQENFDSDSSEGELEDENEEEDEDPVRERRRSKPAPRQRYIRVRELATYKRKIGRRWEPPELNKSTSLKGQTVKVVVRLMNINLPPRSPTFVTRGGWMVEGVLNERIVATGIYCYSQRNIKNARIHFRVPIKESTMDKDWGLAHNLYMGAAFQEIGATSLKIPTTRDIAPQQPDVRQEIDDLLAKRLPRELTAMILGYLPPVVPDSDAAALKEAFFEERSEPAINVGKFTSSSGFCVPY
;
A
#
# COMPACT_ATOMS: atom_id res chain seq x y z
N MET A 1 -5.62 7.77 -19.96
CA MET A 1 -6.85 8.14 -19.22
C MET A 1 -8.08 7.86 -20.05
N GLU A 2 -8.23 8.41 -21.26
CA GLU A 2 -9.34 8.02 -22.17
C GLU A 2 -9.29 6.54 -22.56
N ALA A 3 -8.10 6.00 -22.85
CA ALA A 3 -7.91 4.56 -23.10
C ALA A 3 -8.23 3.66 -21.90
N LEU A 4 -8.04 4.15 -20.65
CA LEU A 4 -8.44 3.40 -19.45
C LEU A 4 -9.96 3.51 -19.23
N ARG A 5 -10.54 4.68 -19.46
CA ARG A 5 -11.99 4.90 -19.39
C ARG A 5 -12.77 4.05 -20.41
N SER A 6 -12.22 3.79 -21.59
CA SER A 6 -12.88 2.97 -22.61
C SER A 6 -12.84 1.46 -22.32
N ILE A 7 -11.95 1.00 -21.45
CA ILE A 7 -11.76 -0.44 -21.13
C ILE A 7 -12.55 -0.86 -19.89
N PHE A 8 -12.81 0.07 -18.97
CA PHE A 8 -13.61 -0.15 -17.77
C PHE A 8 -15.10 0.16 -17.95
N PHE A 9 -15.60 0.22 -19.19
CA PHE A 9 -17.00 0.57 -19.48
C PHE A 9 -17.89 -0.65 -19.69
N MET A 10 -17.88 -1.61 -18.75
CA MET A 10 -18.93 -2.62 -18.57
C MET A 10 -19.03 -2.99 -17.08
N SER A 11 -20.27 -3.09 -16.59
CA SER A 11 -20.72 -3.16 -15.18
C SER A 11 -20.63 -1.83 -14.40
N GLY A 12 -21.81 -1.36 -13.99
CA GLY A 12 -21.95 -0.15 -13.20
C GLY A 12 -21.66 -0.38 -11.72
N GLU A 13 -21.48 0.75 -11.04
CA GLU A 13 -22.06 1.05 -9.72
C GLU A 13 -21.18 0.90 -8.43
N TRP A 14 -21.16 2.02 -7.67
CA TRP A 14 -20.87 2.30 -6.23
C TRP A 14 -19.43 2.36 -5.69
N ARG A 15 -18.89 3.49 -5.17
CA ARG A 15 -19.25 4.53 -4.14
C ARG A 15 -19.01 4.14 -2.67
N LEU A 16 -18.06 4.86 -2.04
CA LEU A 16 -17.99 5.15 -0.59
C LEU A 16 -17.54 6.62 -0.39
N THR A 17 -18.51 7.45 0.03
CA THR A 17 -18.45 8.83 0.59
C THR A 17 -17.19 9.67 0.29
N SER A 18 -17.10 10.37 -0.84
CA SER A 18 -17.82 11.63 -1.13
C SER A 18 -18.37 11.66 -2.56
N GLU A 19 -19.18 10.66 -2.90
CA GLU A 19 -20.00 10.45 -4.12
C GLU A 19 -19.35 10.60 -5.52
N ASP A 20 -18.33 11.43 -5.73
CA ASP A 20 -17.79 11.75 -7.06
C ASP A 20 -16.27 11.97 -7.07
N GLN A 21 -15.59 11.76 -5.94
CA GLN A 21 -14.16 12.02 -5.83
C GLN A 21 -13.27 10.79 -5.95
N VAL A 22 -13.75 9.57 -5.71
CA VAL A 22 -12.89 8.37 -5.83
C VAL A 22 -13.48 7.42 -6.86
N THR A 23 -12.62 6.93 -7.74
CA THR A 23 -12.94 5.89 -8.72
C THR A 23 -11.97 4.74 -8.49
N ASP A 24 -12.43 3.65 -7.86
CA ASP A 24 -11.65 2.41 -7.77
C ASP A 24 -11.79 1.63 -9.08
N PHE A 25 -10.68 1.41 -9.78
CA PHE A 25 -10.61 0.60 -10.99
C PHE A 25 -10.34 -0.87 -10.68
N VAL A 26 -9.53 -1.12 -9.65
CA VAL A 26 -9.29 -2.46 -9.10
C VAL A 26 -9.51 -2.35 -7.61
N ASN A 27 -10.58 -2.97 -7.11
CA ASN A 27 -10.98 -2.92 -5.72
C ASN A 27 -10.89 -4.32 -5.08
N PRO A 28 -9.98 -4.54 -4.11
CA PRO A 28 -9.78 -5.85 -3.51
C PRO A 28 -10.96 -6.33 -2.64
N TYR A 29 -11.92 -5.45 -2.32
CA TYR A 29 -13.15 -5.81 -1.63
C TYR A 29 -14.20 -6.46 -2.55
N CYS A 30 -14.03 -6.34 -3.88
CA CYS A 30 -14.87 -7.06 -4.83
C CYS A 30 -14.48 -8.53 -4.86
N TRP A 31 -15.45 -9.44 -4.98
CA TRP A 31 -15.22 -10.90 -5.10
C TRP A 31 -14.22 -11.46 -4.07
N PRO A 32 -14.37 -11.14 -2.77
CA PRO A 32 -13.47 -11.65 -1.75
C PRO A 32 -13.63 -13.16 -1.56
N ILE A 33 -12.71 -13.76 -0.82
CA ILE A 33 -12.96 -15.08 -0.24
C ILE A 33 -14.06 -14.91 0.80
N VAL A 34 -15.12 -15.70 0.68
CA VAL A 34 -16.19 -15.83 1.67
C VAL A 34 -16.03 -17.20 2.31
N TYR A 35 -15.64 -17.23 3.58
CA TYR A 35 -15.42 -18.50 4.28
C TYR A 35 -16.72 -19.30 4.40
N GLY A 36 -16.65 -20.62 4.17
CA GLY A 36 -17.81 -21.51 4.10
C GLY A 36 -18.71 -21.25 2.87
N ARG A 37 -18.17 -20.63 1.81
CA ARG A 37 -18.88 -20.42 0.54
C ARG A 37 -17.95 -20.47 -0.67
N SER A 38 -16.80 -19.80 -0.62
CA SER A 38 -15.83 -19.82 -1.72
C SER A 38 -15.24 -21.21 -1.87
N ILE A 39 -15.13 -21.70 -3.10
CA ILE A 39 -14.63 -23.04 -3.42
C ILE A 39 -13.17 -22.95 -3.88
N SER A 40 -12.30 -23.81 -3.35
CA SER A 40 -10.93 -23.95 -3.82
C SER A 40 -10.73 -25.21 -4.65
N ASP A 41 -10.25 -25.05 -5.88
CA ASP A 41 -9.90 -26.14 -6.78
C ASP A 41 -8.70 -26.94 -6.25
N SER A 42 -7.75 -26.25 -5.60
CA SER A 42 -6.55 -26.87 -5.02
C SER A 42 -6.86 -27.81 -3.86
N ASP A 43 -7.96 -27.57 -3.15
CA ASP A 43 -8.43 -28.38 -2.04
C ASP A 43 -9.53 -29.34 -2.50
N GLY A 44 -9.47 -29.83 -3.75
CA GLY A 44 -10.40 -30.84 -4.25
C GLY A 44 -11.83 -30.34 -4.46
N GLY A 45 -12.02 -29.02 -4.56
CA GLY A 45 -13.34 -28.40 -4.73
C GLY A 45 -14.10 -28.22 -3.41
N PHE A 46 -13.42 -28.26 -2.26
CA PHE A 46 -14.05 -27.96 -0.97
C PHE A 46 -14.17 -26.46 -0.71
N GLU A 47 -15.10 -26.11 0.17
CA GLU A 47 -15.26 -24.75 0.68
C GLU A 47 -14.04 -24.33 1.49
N VAL A 48 -13.63 -23.08 1.30
CA VAL A 48 -12.53 -22.48 2.07
C VAL A 48 -13.02 -22.19 3.49
N GLU A 49 -12.42 -22.85 4.46
CA GLU A 49 -12.72 -22.65 5.88
C GLU A 49 -11.91 -21.50 6.49
N PRO A 50 -12.45 -20.80 7.50
CA PRO A 50 -11.70 -19.76 8.19
C PRO A 50 -10.53 -20.40 8.96
N PRO A 51 -9.37 -19.73 9.04
CA PRO A 51 -8.22 -20.27 9.75
C PRO A 51 -8.50 -20.49 11.24
N ASN A 52 -7.98 -21.59 11.80
CA ASN A 52 -8.13 -21.90 13.21
C ASN A 52 -7.03 -21.21 14.05
N PHE A 53 -7.32 -20.01 14.53
CA PHE A 53 -6.43 -19.23 15.36
C PHE A 53 -6.50 -19.63 16.85
N LYS A 54 -5.40 -19.45 17.58
CA LYS A 54 -5.32 -19.84 19.01
C LYS A 54 -6.14 -18.88 19.89
N ARG A 55 -6.49 -19.33 21.10
CA ARG A 55 -7.26 -18.54 22.09
C ARG A 55 -6.47 -17.28 22.48
N GLY A 56 -6.89 -16.11 22.00
CA GLY A 56 -6.24 -14.80 22.20
C GLY A 56 -6.15 -13.97 20.92
N GLU A 57 -6.12 -14.62 19.75
CA GLU A 57 -6.07 -13.98 18.43
C GLU A 57 -7.47 -13.63 17.87
N LYS A 58 -8.54 -14.07 18.55
CA LYS A 58 -9.96 -14.01 18.13
C LYS A 58 -10.51 -12.63 17.74
N GLU A 59 -9.88 -11.55 18.18
CA GLU A 59 -10.31 -10.18 17.89
C GLU A 59 -9.59 -9.55 16.69
N LEU A 60 -8.61 -10.24 16.08
CA LEU A 60 -7.71 -9.65 15.08
C LEU A 60 -7.78 -10.33 13.71
N TYR A 61 -8.77 -11.19 13.51
CA TYR A 61 -8.98 -11.90 12.25
C TYR A 61 -10.47 -11.95 11.91
N SER A 62 -10.78 -11.95 10.63
CA SER A 62 -12.14 -12.11 10.10
C SER A 62 -12.52 -13.58 10.04
N LYS A 63 -13.74 -13.89 10.47
CA LYS A 63 -14.35 -15.22 10.29
C LYS A 63 -15.18 -15.33 9.02
N ARG A 64 -15.34 -14.23 8.29
CA ARG A 64 -16.28 -14.13 7.16
C ARG A 64 -15.56 -13.90 5.84
N PHE A 65 -14.56 -13.02 5.83
CA PHE A 65 -13.95 -12.55 4.59
C PHE A 65 -12.43 -12.54 4.64
N CYS A 66 -11.82 -12.82 3.50
CA CYS A 66 -10.41 -12.58 3.24
C CYS A 66 -10.23 -11.96 1.87
N TRP A 67 -9.25 -11.06 1.70
CA TRP A 67 -8.85 -10.67 0.35
C TRP A 67 -8.36 -11.89 -0.45
N LEU A 68 -8.61 -11.87 -1.75
CA LEU A 68 -8.16 -12.90 -2.68
C LEU A 68 -6.90 -12.38 -3.41
N PRO A 69 -5.69 -12.74 -2.97
CA PRO A 69 -4.45 -12.29 -3.59
C PRO A 69 -4.16 -13.04 -4.89
N SER A 70 -3.38 -12.38 -5.75
CA SER A 70 -2.83 -12.95 -6.99
C SER A 70 -1.38 -13.38 -6.81
N GLU A 71 -0.93 -14.32 -7.62
CA GLU A 71 0.46 -14.79 -7.64
C GLU A 71 1.29 -13.97 -8.62
N PHE A 72 2.41 -13.45 -8.14
CA PHE A 72 3.41 -12.74 -8.94
C PHE A 72 4.72 -13.51 -8.86
N GLU A 73 5.26 -13.93 -10.00
CA GLU A 73 6.55 -14.60 -10.14
C GLU A 73 7.64 -13.54 -10.36
N VAL A 74 8.60 -13.47 -9.44
CA VAL A 74 9.77 -12.59 -9.60
C VAL A 74 10.89 -13.38 -10.28
N SER A 75 11.52 -12.80 -11.30
CA SER A 75 12.60 -13.47 -12.01
C SER A 75 13.82 -13.75 -11.10
N PRO A 76 14.65 -14.75 -11.40
CA PRO A 76 15.83 -15.09 -10.58
C PRO A 76 16.85 -13.95 -10.43
N ASP A 77 16.92 -13.03 -11.40
CA ASP A 77 17.75 -11.82 -11.34
C ASP A 77 17.07 -10.66 -10.58
N GLY A 78 15.74 -10.71 -10.41
CA GLY A 78 14.91 -9.65 -9.83
C GLY A 78 14.62 -8.48 -10.78
N GLU A 79 14.96 -8.60 -12.07
CA GLU A 79 14.83 -7.53 -13.06
C GLU A 79 13.47 -7.51 -13.77
N SER A 80 12.64 -8.53 -13.54
CA SER A 80 11.29 -8.61 -14.09
C SER A 80 10.34 -9.35 -13.15
N THR A 81 9.05 -9.16 -13.39
CA THR A 81 7.98 -9.85 -12.67
C THR A 81 6.93 -10.27 -13.67
N ARG A 82 6.31 -11.43 -13.43
CA ARG A 82 5.20 -11.95 -14.22
C ARG A 82 4.00 -12.19 -13.31
N ILE A 83 2.82 -11.74 -13.73
CA ILE A 83 1.56 -12.10 -13.08
C ILE A 83 1.22 -13.54 -13.49
N ALA A 84 1.21 -14.45 -12.51
CA ALA A 84 1.08 -15.89 -12.73
C ALA A 84 -0.38 -16.38 -12.62
N SER A 85 -1.22 -15.66 -11.89
CA SER A 85 -2.66 -15.91 -11.78
C SER A 85 -3.45 -14.62 -11.94
N TYR A 86 -4.76 -14.71 -12.22
CA TYR A 86 -5.56 -13.52 -12.54
C TYR A 86 -5.59 -12.50 -11.38
N ILE A 87 -5.76 -11.23 -11.69
CA ILE A 87 -5.99 -10.18 -10.69
C ILE A 87 -7.47 -10.12 -10.37
N ASN A 88 -7.80 -10.29 -9.09
CA ASN A 88 -9.18 -10.16 -8.64
C ASN A 88 -9.75 -8.79 -9.05
N ASN A 89 -10.99 -8.78 -9.59
CA ASN A 89 -11.63 -7.60 -10.20
C ASN A 89 -10.94 -7.07 -11.47
N LEU A 90 -10.01 -7.83 -12.08
CA LEU A 90 -9.29 -7.51 -13.31
C LEU A 90 -8.92 -8.79 -14.08
N ALA A 91 -9.93 -9.61 -14.41
CA ALA A 91 -9.74 -10.96 -14.97
C ALA A 91 -10.22 -11.11 -16.43
N LEU A 92 -10.70 -10.05 -17.08
CA LEU A 92 -11.10 -10.10 -18.49
C LEU A 92 -9.88 -10.02 -19.41
N MET A 93 -9.82 -10.85 -20.44
CA MET A 93 -8.65 -10.94 -21.33
C MET A 93 -8.19 -9.59 -21.94
N PRO A 94 -9.08 -8.67 -22.37
CA PRO A 94 -8.66 -7.36 -22.85
C PRO A 94 -8.03 -6.49 -21.77
N GLN A 95 -8.50 -6.61 -20.52
CA GLN A 95 -7.96 -5.88 -19.38
C GLN A 95 -6.58 -6.41 -19.01
N GLU A 96 -6.42 -7.73 -18.94
CA GLU A 96 -5.14 -8.38 -18.64
C GLU A 96 -4.07 -7.95 -19.63
N ARG A 97 -4.37 -8.03 -20.94
CA ARG A 97 -3.46 -7.64 -22.02
C ARG A 97 -2.99 -6.20 -21.93
N LEU A 98 -3.82 -5.29 -21.43
CA LEU A 98 -3.43 -3.89 -21.27
C LEU A 98 -2.68 -3.64 -19.97
N LEU A 99 -3.20 -4.13 -18.84
CA LEU A 99 -2.78 -3.68 -17.52
C LEU A 99 -1.69 -4.55 -16.91
N TYR A 100 -1.65 -5.86 -17.19
CA TYR A 100 -0.66 -6.74 -16.57
C TYR A 100 0.78 -6.32 -16.88
N PRO A 101 1.16 -5.98 -18.14
CA PRO A 101 2.53 -5.54 -18.43
C PRO A 101 2.92 -4.27 -17.66
N ILE A 102 1.95 -3.40 -17.36
CA ILE A 102 2.18 -2.16 -16.60
C ILE A 102 2.36 -2.49 -15.12
N LEU A 103 1.47 -3.31 -14.56
CA LEU A 103 1.48 -3.72 -13.16
C LEU A 103 2.71 -4.57 -12.81
N GLU A 104 3.10 -5.48 -13.70
CA GLU A 104 4.35 -6.27 -13.63
C GLU A 104 5.55 -5.33 -13.51
N LYS A 105 5.67 -4.36 -14.43
CA LYS A 105 6.77 -3.39 -14.42
C LYS A 105 6.78 -2.55 -13.15
N ILE A 106 5.62 -2.08 -12.69
CA ILE A 106 5.51 -1.31 -11.44
C ILE A 106 5.95 -2.19 -10.26
N PHE A 107 5.49 -3.44 -10.19
CA PHE A 107 5.84 -4.37 -9.12
C PHE A 107 7.34 -4.67 -9.10
N THR A 108 7.97 -4.85 -10.27
CA THR A 108 9.43 -5.03 -10.38
C THR A 108 10.19 -3.88 -9.72
N TYR A 109 9.74 -2.63 -9.87
CA TYR A 109 10.36 -1.49 -9.17
C TYR A 109 10.16 -1.53 -7.64
N PHE A 110 9.13 -2.22 -7.15
CA PHE A 110 8.91 -2.42 -5.72
C PHE A 110 9.77 -3.53 -5.11
N VAL A 111 10.20 -4.52 -5.89
CA VAL A 111 10.96 -5.68 -5.39
C VAL A 111 12.15 -5.29 -4.51
N PRO A 112 13.08 -4.39 -4.92
CA PRO A 112 14.22 -4.02 -4.06
C PRO A 112 13.83 -3.32 -2.76
N MET A 113 12.69 -2.62 -2.76
CA MET A 113 12.16 -1.97 -1.55
C MET A 113 11.56 -3.01 -0.61
N PHE A 114 10.82 -3.99 -1.14
CA PHE A 114 10.26 -5.09 -0.34
C PHE A 114 11.33 -6.01 0.22
N ASP A 115 12.38 -6.34 -0.53
CA ASP A 115 13.53 -7.11 -0.03
C ASP A 115 14.13 -6.47 1.23
N ARG A 116 14.24 -5.13 1.24
CA ARG A 116 14.77 -4.36 2.38
C ARG A 116 13.80 -4.27 3.53
N THR A 117 12.50 -4.14 3.27
CA THR A 117 11.47 -4.27 4.29
C THR A 117 11.59 -5.63 4.98
N LEU A 118 11.67 -6.72 4.22
CA LEU A 118 11.81 -8.07 4.77
C LEU A 118 13.10 -8.25 5.56
N ALA A 119 14.22 -7.71 5.07
CA ALA A 119 15.50 -7.71 5.79
C ALA A 119 15.46 -6.90 7.09
N ASP A 120 14.77 -5.75 7.11
CA ASP A 120 14.60 -4.94 8.32
C ASP A 120 13.74 -5.66 9.38
N ILE A 121 12.75 -6.42 8.91
CA ILE A 121 11.93 -7.32 9.75
C ILE A 121 12.80 -8.46 10.30
N GLU A 122 13.67 -9.07 9.49
CA GLU A 122 14.55 -10.20 9.88
C GLU A 122 15.54 -9.79 10.95
N GLU A 123 16.20 -8.66 10.74
CA GLU A 123 17.17 -8.11 11.68
C GLU A 123 16.53 -7.47 12.92
N ARG A 124 15.19 -7.44 12.99
CA ARG A 124 14.40 -6.80 14.05
C ARG A 124 14.70 -5.30 14.22
N LYS A 125 15.18 -4.66 13.15
CA LYS A 125 15.47 -3.21 13.12
C LYS A 125 14.19 -2.38 13.08
N TYR A 126 13.04 -2.96 12.76
CA TYR A 126 11.74 -2.30 12.83
C TYR A 126 11.37 -1.80 14.23
N MET A 127 11.94 -2.39 15.29
CA MET A 127 11.76 -1.95 16.68
C MET A 127 12.62 -0.74 17.05
N CYS A 128 13.57 -0.33 16.20
CA CYS A 128 14.34 0.88 16.45
C CYS A 128 13.40 2.07 16.43
N ARG A 129 13.44 2.91 17.48
CA ARG A 129 12.71 4.19 17.50
C ARG A 129 13.27 5.09 16.41
N ARG A 130 12.70 4.99 15.19
CA ARG A 130 13.05 5.80 14.02
C ARG A 130 12.60 7.26 14.20
N VAL A 131 11.69 7.50 15.13
CA VAL A 131 11.14 8.80 15.50
C VAL A 131 10.91 8.83 17.01
N ARG A 132 11.39 9.85 17.72
CA ARG A 132 10.97 10.12 19.11
C ARG A 132 9.83 11.15 19.10
N SER A 133 8.99 11.16 20.13
CA SER A 133 8.05 12.28 20.34
C SER A 133 8.83 13.60 20.21
N PRO A 134 8.41 14.52 19.33
CA PRO A 134 9.14 15.75 19.12
C PRO A 134 9.30 16.47 20.46
N PRO A 135 10.48 17.04 20.76
CA PRO A 135 10.58 17.97 21.88
C PRO A 135 9.57 19.10 21.70
N SER A 136 9.24 19.81 22.79
CA SER A 136 8.29 20.93 22.79
C SER A 136 8.60 21.98 21.71
N ASP A 137 9.86 22.06 21.27
CA ASP A 137 10.34 22.89 20.18
C ASP A 137 11.21 22.05 19.21
N PRO A 138 10.65 21.54 18.09
CA PRO A 138 11.42 20.75 17.14
C PRO A 138 12.32 21.66 16.31
N GLU A 139 13.61 21.32 16.22
CA GLU A 139 14.54 21.96 15.30
C GLU A 139 14.04 21.75 13.86
N ILE A 140 13.78 22.85 13.15
CA ILE A 140 13.25 22.85 11.78
C ILE A 140 14.29 23.52 10.89
N TRP A 141 14.96 22.76 10.03
CA TRP A 141 15.82 23.34 9.02
C TRP A 141 15.00 23.83 7.83
N LYS A 142 15.40 24.99 7.28
CA LYS A 142 14.85 25.56 6.07
C LYS A 142 15.84 25.29 4.94
N LEU A 143 15.52 24.35 4.06
CA LEU A 143 16.32 24.11 2.84
C LEU A 143 15.67 24.77 1.64
N SER A 144 16.48 25.32 0.74
CA SER A 144 15.96 25.70 -0.59
C SER A 144 15.41 24.46 -1.31
N GLU A 145 14.36 24.62 -2.10
CA GLU A 145 13.79 23.50 -2.88
C GLU A 145 14.83 22.80 -3.77
N LYS A 146 15.78 23.56 -4.33
CA LYS A 146 16.88 23.04 -5.15
C LYS A 146 17.84 22.18 -4.34
N THR A 147 18.25 22.66 -3.16
CA THR A 147 19.15 21.91 -2.26
C THR A 147 18.49 20.64 -1.77
N TYR A 148 17.23 20.72 -1.33
CA TYR A 148 16.46 19.57 -0.88
C TYR A 148 16.37 18.48 -1.96
N LYS A 149 15.99 18.84 -3.20
CA LYS A 149 15.89 17.89 -4.31
C LYS A 149 17.23 17.22 -4.62
N ARG A 150 18.31 17.99 -4.70
CA ARG A 150 19.66 17.46 -4.96
C ARG A 150 20.10 16.46 -3.89
N ARG A 151 19.93 16.79 -2.60
CA ARG A 151 20.28 15.90 -1.48
C ARG A 151 19.41 14.65 -1.49
N TRP A 152 18.12 14.78 -1.80
CA TRP A 152 17.21 13.65 -1.95
C TRP A 152 17.61 12.72 -3.10
N GLU A 153 17.97 13.25 -4.26
CA GLU A 153 18.45 12.47 -5.41
C GLU A 153 19.73 11.70 -5.07
N ARG A 154 20.69 12.33 -4.37
CA ARG A 154 21.90 11.65 -3.89
C ARG A 154 21.58 10.54 -2.89
N LEU A 155 20.68 10.81 -1.93
CA LEU A 155 20.24 9.81 -0.96
C LEU A 155 19.55 8.62 -1.66
N LEU A 156 18.70 8.89 -2.66
CA LEU A 156 18.06 7.84 -3.45
C LEU A 156 19.07 7.04 -4.27
N ALA A 157 20.09 7.67 -4.85
CA ALA A 157 21.15 6.98 -5.56
C ALA A 157 21.95 6.06 -4.64
N GLN A 158 22.36 6.55 -3.47
CA GLN A 158 23.01 5.74 -2.43
C GLN A 158 22.12 4.57 -2.00
N PHE A 159 20.82 4.83 -1.80
CA PHE A 159 19.85 3.79 -1.51
C PHE A 159 19.83 2.76 -2.64
N GLN A 160 19.69 3.15 -3.90
CA GLN A 160 19.61 2.22 -5.03
C GLN A 160 20.89 1.40 -5.24
N SER A 161 22.07 2.00 -5.04
CA SER A 161 23.36 1.30 -5.17
C SER A 161 23.72 0.42 -3.97
N GLY A 162 22.99 0.57 -2.85
CA GLY A 162 23.32 -0.13 -1.59
C GLY A 162 24.51 0.48 -0.85
N GLU A 163 24.90 1.70 -1.22
CA GLU A 163 25.92 2.46 -0.49
C GLU A 163 25.40 2.91 0.89
N LYS A 164 26.33 3.22 1.79
CA LYS A 164 25.98 3.84 3.07
C LYS A 164 25.28 5.17 2.84
N LEU A 165 24.15 5.37 3.51
CA LEU A 165 23.40 6.63 3.45
C LEU A 165 24.18 7.71 4.21
N GLN A 166 24.82 8.63 3.49
CA GLN A 166 25.65 9.68 4.07
C GLN A 166 24.97 11.06 4.03
N GLU A 167 24.08 11.29 3.07
CA GLU A 167 23.42 12.59 2.87
C GLU A 167 22.63 13.06 4.10
N ASN A 168 22.75 14.34 4.46
CA ASN A 168 22.09 14.94 5.61
C ASN A 168 21.28 16.18 5.21
N PHE A 169 20.12 16.41 5.83
CA PHE A 169 19.23 17.53 5.53
C PHE A 169 19.37 18.70 6.53
N ASP A 170 20.30 18.62 7.46
CA ASP A 170 20.62 19.70 8.40
C ASP A 170 21.21 20.92 7.68
N SER A 171 21.05 22.10 8.29
CA SER A 171 21.66 23.35 7.81
C SER A 171 23.18 23.33 7.85
N ASP A 172 23.78 22.54 8.77
CA ASP A 172 25.23 22.47 9.03
C ASP A 172 26.04 21.61 8.05
N SER A 173 25.42 21.00 7.03
CA SER A 173 26.22 20.33 6.01
C SER A 173 27.00 21.39 5.23
N SER A 174 28.32 21.33 5.29
CA SER A 174 29.32 22.28 4.77
C SER A 174 29.27 22.58 3.26
N GLU A 175 28.20 22.23 2.55
CA GLU A 175 27.94 22.62 1.17
C GLU A 175 26.93 23.80 1.12
N GLY A 176 27.47 25.00 1.32
CA GLY A 176 26.87 26.27 0.90
C GLY A 176 25.93 26.91 1.90
N GLU A 177 26.49 27.60 2.89
CA GLU A 177 25.93 28.87 3.34
C GLU A 177 25.74 29.74 2.09
N LEU A 178 24.49 29.95 1.67
CA LEU A 178 24.21 31.18 0.96
C LEU A 178 24.19 32.24 2.05
N GLU A 179 25.16 33.14 1.98
CA GLU A 179 25.18 34.37 2.75
C GLU A 179 23.76 34.94 2.78
N ASP A 180 23.20 35.06 3.98
CA ASP A 180 22.02 35.89 4.22
C ASP A 180 22.46 37.33 3.91
N GLU A 181 22.31 37.76 2.66
CA GLU A 181 22.32 39.19 2.35
C GLU A 181 21.05 39.79 2.94
N ASN A 182 21.22 40.28 4.17
CA ASN A 182 20.41 41.26 4.90
C ASN A 182 19.09 40.77 5.53
N GLU A 183 19.19 40.18 6.72
CA GLU A 183 18.26 40.56 7.80
C GLU A 183 18.74 41.91 8.36
N GLU A 184 18.31 43.02 7.74
CA GLU A 184 18.35 44.32 8.43
C GLU A 184 17.37 44.23 9.59
N GLU A 185 17.89 44.26 10.81
CA GLU A 185 17.12 44.50 12.03
C GLU A 185 16.32 45.81 11.84
N ASP A 186 15.00 45.70 11.84
CA ASP A 186 14.07 46.83 11.76
C ASP A 186 14.26 47.74 13.00
N GLU A 187 15.15 48.75 12.91
CA GLU A 187 15.08 49.96 13.72
C GLU A 187 14.78 51.20 12.85
N ASP A 188 13.73 51.90 13.26
CA ASP A 188 13.31 53.27 12.91
C ASP A 188 12.18 53.44 11.84
N PRO A 189 10.93 53.79 12.26
CA PRO A 189 9.76 53.81 11.39
C PRO A 189 9.53 55.17 10.72
N VAL A 190 10.48 55.73 9.95
CA VAL A 190 10.17 56.90 9.09
C VAL A 190 11.02 56.94 7.82
N ARG A 191 10.58 56.25 6.76
CA ARG A 191 10.58 56.82 5.38
C ARG A 191 9.83 55.96 4.38
N GLU A 192 8.72 56.53 3.93
CA GLU A 192 7.84 55.99 2.92
C GLU A 192 8.46 56.01 1.50
N ARG A 193 7.97 55.10 0.65
CA ARG A 193 8.00 55.10 -0.83
C ARG A 193 9.32 54.73 -1.54
N ARG A 194 9.42 53.43 -1.84
CA ARG A 194 9.55 52.89 -3.20
C ARG A 194 9.00 51.47 -3.20
N ARG A 195 7.80 51.26 -3.79
CA ARG A 195 7.22 49.92 -3.97
C ARG A 195 7.98 49.18 -5.07
N SER A 196 9.12 48.60 -4.70
CA SER A 196 9.74 47.51 -5.42
C SER A 196 8.77 46.32 -5.41
N LYS A 197 8.56 45.65 -6.55
CA LYS A 197 7.82 44.38 -6.59
C LYS A 197 8.46 43.45 -5.55
N PRO A 198 7.69 42.81 -4.63
CA PRO A 198 8.29 41.91 -3.66
C PRO A 198 9.08 40.85 -4.42
N ALA A 199 10.35 40.68 -4.05
CA ALA A 199 11.19 39.63 -4.59
C ALA A 199 10.42 38.29 -4.51
N PRO A 200 10.54 37.40 -5.51
CA PRO A 200 9.85 36.12 -5.47
C PRO A 200 10.24 35.41 -4.17
N ARG A 201 9.26 35.22 -3.29
CA ARG A 201 9.48 34.54 -2.00
C ARG A 201 10.13 33.18 -2.29
N GLN A 202 11.41 33.07 -1.95
CA GLN A 202 12.14 31.84 -2.13
C GLN A 202 11.42 30.75 -1.33
N ARG A 203 11.04 29.68 -2.03
CA ARG A 203 10.29 28.58 -1.40
C ARG A 203 11.29 27.71 -0.65
N TYR A 204 11.19 27.73 0.66
CA TYR A 204 11.94 26.84 1.55
C TYR A 204 11.09 25.63 1.93
N ILE A 205 11.73 24.46 1.96
CA ILE A 205 11.18 23.22 2.49
C ILE A 205 11.58 23.15 3.95
N ARG A 206 10.59 23.07 4.83
CA ARG A 206 10.78 22.80 6.26
C ARG A 206 11.06 21.32 6.42
N VAL A 207 12.30 20.97 6.71
CA VAL A 207 12.67 19.60 7.01
C VAL A 207 12.60 19.40 8.51
N ARG A 208 11.79 18.43 8.93
CA ARG A 208 11.81 17.86 10.27
C ARG A 208 12.52 16.53 10.13
N GLU A 209 13.76 16.48 10.55
CA GLU A 209 14.60 15.29 10.50
C GLU A 209 14.21 14.47 11.70
N LEU A 210 13.37 13.47 11.42
CA LEU A 210 12.94 12.53 12.44
C LEU A 210 13.96 11.40 12.62
N ALA A 211 14.91 11.24 11.67
CA ALA A 211 15.92 10.17 11.68
C ALA A 211 17.26 10.58 12.33
N THR A 212 17.41 11.87 12.63
CA THR A 212 18.60 12.64 13.05
C THR A 212 18.89 12.80 14.52
N TYR A 213 18.58 11.88 15.44
CA TYR A 213 18.96 12.14 16.84
C TYR A 213 20.46 11.86 17.08
N LYS A 214 21.34 12.40 16.20
CA LYS A 214 22.81 12.31 16.26
C LYS A 214 23.34 12.71 17.64
N ARG A 215 22.70 13.66 18.32
CA ARG A 215 23.17 14.16 19.63
C ARG A 215 22.88 13.25 20.84
N LYS A 216 21.97 12.26 20.77
CA LYS A 216 21.70 11.38 21.95
C LYS A 216 21.48 9.89 21.68
N ILE A 217 21.17 9.45 20.45
CA ILE A 217 20.87 8.02 20.18
C ILE A 217 22.01 7.32 19.43
N GLY A 218 22.86 8.07 18.71
CA GLY A 218 24.08 7.53 18.09
C GLY A 218 23.84 6.47 16.99
N ARG A 219 22.60 6.24 16.57
CA ARG A 219 22.26 5.25 15.52
C ARG A 219 21.33 5.88 14.49
N ARG A 220 21.85 6.08 13.28
CA ARG A 220 21.09 6.40 12.07
C ARG A 220 20.50 5.09 11.54
N TRP A 221 19.28 5.12 10.99
CA TRP A 221 18.79 3.95 10.25
C TRP A 221 19.63 3.81 8.98
N GLU A 222 20.20 2.63 8.80
CA GLU A 222 20.93 2.23 7.60
C GLU A 222 20.16 1.06 6.95
N PRO A 223 20.08 1.00 5.61
CA PRO A 223 19.48 -0.13 4.93
C PRO A 223 20.08 -1.43 5.44
N PRO A 224 19.25 -2.44 5.78
CA PRO A 224 19.75 -3.75 6.20
C PRO A 224 20.52 -4.43 5.06
N GLU A 225 21.42 -5.34 5.42
CA GLU A 225 22.13 -6.14 4.42
C GLU A 225 21.15 -7.14 3.82
N LEU A 226 21.14 -7.25 2.48
CA LEU A 226 20.23 -8.15 1.80
C LEU A 226 20.74 -9.58 1.90
N ASN A 227 19.99 -10.42 2.60
CA ASN A 227 20.27 -11.85 2.72
C ASN A 227 19.49 -12.64 1.66
N LYS A 228 19.97 -13.86 1.37
CA LYS A 228 19.25 -14.76 0.46
C LYS A 228 17.89 -15.18 1.00
N SER A 229 17.71 -15.21 2.33
CA SER A 229 16.45 -15.54 3.01
C SER A 229 15.36 -14.49 2.82
N THR A 230 15.72 -13.23 2.61
CA THR A 230 14.78 -12.10 2.51
C THR A 230 14.59 -11.59 1.09
N SER A 231 15.29 -12.22 0.14
CA SER A 231 15.24 -11.88 -1.28
C SER A 231 14.01 -12.50 -1.95
N LEU A 232 13.21 -11.67 -2.61
CA LEU A 232 12.09 -12.10 -3.43
C LEU A 232 12.53 -12.65 -4.79
N LYS A 233 13.83 -12.57 -5.14
CA LYS A 233 14.33 -13.07 -6.43
C LYS A 233 14.08 -14.57 -6.60
N GLY A 234 13.44 -14.94 -7.72
CA GLY A 234 13.05 -16.31 -8.00
C GLY A 234 11.90 -16.84 -7.14
N GLN A 235 11.24 -15.98 -6.36
CA GLN A 235 10.09 -16.36 -5.53
C GLN A 235 8.77 -16.05 -6.23
N THR A 236 7.73 -16.79 -5.83
CA THR A 236 6.34 -16.43 -6.13
C THR A 236 5.73 -15.78 -4.90
N VAL A 237 5.21 -14.56 -5.07
CA VAL A 237 4.65 -13.76 -3.98
C VAL A 237 3.16 -13.55 -4.17
N LYS A 238 2.45 -13.41 -3.04
CA LYS A 238 1.01 -13.13 -3.00
C LYS A 238 0.79 -11.62 -2.94
N VAL A 239 0.07 -11.08 -3.91
CA VAL A 239 -0.10 -9.64 -4.09
C VAL A 239 -1.57 -9.29 -4.18
N VAL A 240 -2.00 -8.34 -3.36
CA VAL A 240 -3.31 -7.71 -3.47
C VAL A 240 -3.12 -6.39 -4.22
N VAL A 241 -3.79 -6.24 -5.36
CA VAL A 241 -3.71 -5.04 -6.19
C VAL A 241 -4.89 -4.13 -5.89
N ARG A 242 -4.60 -2.85 -5.66
CA ARG A 242 -5.61 -1.79 -5.60
C ARG A 242 -5.21 -0.68 -6.56
N LEU A 243 -6.15 -0.29 -7.41
CA LEU A 243 -5.96 0.82 -8.35
C LEU A 243 -7.14 1.78 -8.20
N MET A 244 -6.85 3.02 -7.85
CA MET A 244 -7.87 4.04 -7.66
C MET A 244 -7.42 5.39 -8.21
N ASN A 245 -8.40 6.21 -8.55
CA ASN A 245 -8.22 7.60 -8.96
C ASN A 245 -8.99 8.52 -8.03
N ILE A 246 -8.41 9.68 -7.74
CA ILE A 246 -9.04 10.71 -6.93
C ILE A 246 -9.30 11.92 -7.82
N ASN A 247 -10.57 12.19 -8.09
CA ASN A 247 -11.06 13.34 -8.82
C ASN A 247 -11.51 14.46 -7.87
N LEU A 248 -11.08 15.70 -8.11
CA LEU A 248 -11.42 16.85 -7.27
C LEU A 248 -12.27 17.83 -8.08
N PRO A 249 -13.62 17.68 -8.10
CA PRO A 249 -14.47 18.61 -8.82
C PRO A 249 -14.48 19.98 -8.13
N PRO A 250 -14.78 21.09 -8.83
CA PRO A 250 -14.83 22.43 -8.21
C PRO A 250 -15.72 22.54 -6.97
N ARG A 251 -16.78 21.74 -6.89
CA ARG A 251 -17.68 21.65 -5.73
C ARG A 251 -17.09 20.92 -4.51
N SER A 252 -16.09 20.07 -4.73
CA SER A 252 -15.32 19.38 -3.69
C SER A 252 -13.83 19.38 -4.06
N PRO A 253 -13.15 20.53 -3.93
CA PRO A 253 -11.79 20.72 -4.42
C PRO A 253 -10.72 20.12 -3.49
N THR A 254 -11.16 19.57 -2.35
CA THR A 254 -10.30 18.96 -1.35
C THR A 254 -10.71 17.52 -1.15
N PHE A 255 -9.73 16.62 -1.05
CA PHE A 255 -9.96 15.24 -0.63
C PHE A 255 -9.14 14.95 0.61
N VAL A 256 -9.84 14.46 1.63
CA VAL A 256 -9.25 13.96 2.87
C VAL A 256 -9.93 12.63 3.12
N THR A 257 -9.15 11.56 3.24
CA THR A 257 -9.68 10.24 3.59
C THR A 257 -10.47 10.36 4.90
N ARG A 258 -11.79 10.16 4.83
CA ARG A 258 -12.67 10.13 6.01
C ARG A 258 -12.67 8.71 6.58
N GLY A 259 -12.35 8.60 7.86
CA GLY A 259 -12.05 7.33 8.52
C GLY A 259 -10.70 7.47 9.23
N GLY A 260 -10.58 6.91 10.43
CA GLY A 260 -9.34 6.95 11.20
C GLY A 260 -8.16 6.29 10.47
N TRP A 261 -7.03 6.19 11.15
CA TRP A 261 -5.86 5.49 10.60
C TRP A 261 -6.19 4.03 10.34
N MET A 262 -6.02 3.56 9.10
CA MET A 262 -6.28 2.16 8.76
C MET A 262 -4.98 1.41 8.59
N VAL A 263 -4.94 0.20 9.12
CA VAL A 263 -3.94 -0.82 8.80
C VAL A 263 -4.46 -1.60 7.59
N GLU A 264 -3.63 -1.79 6.57
CA GLU A 264 -4.02 -2.62 5.42
C GLU A 264 -4.01 -4.11 5.81
N GLY A 265 -5.17 -4.76 5.67
CA GLY A 265 -5.37 -6.18 6.01
C GLY A 265 -5.58 -6.46 7.51
N VAL A 266 -5.90 -7.72 7.81
CA VAL A 266 -5.96 -8.33 9.15
C VAL A 266 -5.10 -9.61 9.16
N LEU A 267 -5.12 -10.37 10.27
CA LEU A 267 -4.31 -11.59 10.40
C LEU A 267 -4.62 -12.68 9.35
N ASN A 268 -5.78 -12.64 8.71
CA ASN A 268 -6.12 -13.53 7.58
C ASN A 268 -5.25 -13.24 6.36
N GLU A 269 -5.01 -11.96 6.04
CA GLU A 269 -4.30 -11.57 4.81
C GLU A 269 -2.79 -11.52 4.98
N ARG A 270 -2.30 -11.32 6.22
CA ARG A 270 -0.85 -11.27 6.52
C ARG A 270 -0.10 -10.28 5.63
N ILE A 271 -0.63 -9.08 5.45
CA ILE A 271 0.05 -8.01 4.69
C ILE A 271 1.35 -7.64 5.41
N VAL A 272 2.48 -7.85 4.72
CA VAL A 272 3.84 -7.62 5.26
C VAL A 272 4.45 -6.31 4.77
N ALA A 273 4.04 -5.84 3.59
CA ALA A 273 4.53 -4.61 2.99
C ALA A 273 3.43 -3.99 2.10
N THR A 274 3.51 -2.67 1.86
CA THR A 274 2.58 -1.98 0.96
C THR A 274 3.35 -0.97 0.11
N GLY A 275 3.22 -1.10 -1.21
CA GLY A 275 3.75 -0.16 -2.19
C GLY A 275 2.66 0.79 -2.68
N ILE A 276 2.96 2.09 -2.74
CA ILE A 276 2.05 3.11 -3.30
C ILE A 276 2.73 3.77 -4.49
N TYR A 277 2.10 3.68 -5.66
CA TYR A 277 2.58 4.31 -6.90
C TYR A 277 1.59 5.37 -7.39
N CYS A 278 1.99 6.63 -7.39
CA CYS A 278 1.21 7.73 -7.96
C CYS A 278 1.44 7.82 -9.48
N TYR A 279 0.60 7.16 -10.26
CA TYR A 279 0.74 7.10 -11.73
C TYR A 279 0.45 8.42 -12.45
N SER A 280 -0.35 9.33 -11.86
CA SER A 280 -0.63 10.64 -12.46
C SER A 280 -1.13 11.64 -11.43
N GLN A 281 -0.72 12.90 -11.59
CA GLN A 281 -1.27 14.04 -10.87
C GLN A 281 -1.45 15.20 -11.86
N ARG A 282 -2.65 15.77 -11.94
CA ARG A 282 -2.95 16.91 -12.82
C ARG A 282 -3.85 17.90 -12.11
N ASN A 283 -3.52 19.18 -12.20
CA ASN A 283 -4.32 20.26 -11.60
C ASN A 283 -4.57 20.13 -10.08
N ILE A 284 -3.62 19.54 -9.35
CA ILE A 284 -3.68 19.40 -7.89
C ILE A 284 -2.46 20.10 -7.29
N LYS A 285 -2.70 20.94 -6.26
CA LYS A 285 -1.66 21.58 -5.45
C LYS A 285 -1.59 20.88 -4.10
N ASN A 286 -0.38 20.68 -3.56
CA ASN A 286 -0.15 20.17 -2.20
C ASN A 286 -0.69 18.75 -1.92
N ALA A 287 -0.57 17.81 -2.86
CA ALA A 287 -0.80 16.40 -2.55
C ALA A 287 0.22 15.91 -1.50
N ARG A 288 -0.27 15.31 -0.41
CA ARG A 288 0.56 14.78 0.68
C ARG A 288 0.05 13.41 1.09
N ILE A 289 0.96 12.47 1.23
CA ILE A 289 0.72 11.17 1.86
C ILE A 289 1.43 11.22 3.22
N HIS A 290 0.69 10.90 4.28
CA HIS A 290 1.21 10.89 5.63
C HIS A 290 1.31 9.46 6.13
N PHE A 291 2.45 9.14 6.73
CA PHE A 291 2.74 7.87 7.40
C PHE A 291 2.85 8.15 8.91
N ARG A 292 2.40 7.22 9.76
CA ARG A 292 2.53 7.33 11.22
C ARG A 292 2.96 6.00 11.85
N VAL A 293 3.53 6.13 13.04
CA VAL A 293 3.88 5.02 13.93
C VAL A 293 3.40 5.36 15.35
N PRO A 294 2.93 4.39 16.15
CA PRO A 294 2.68 4.60 17.58
C PRO A 294 3.97 4.95 18.32
N ILE A 295 3.88 5.83 19.33
CA ILE A 295 5.04 6.37 20.08
C ILE A 295 4.99 6.03 21.59
N LYS A 296 3.89 5.47 22.12
CA LYS A 296 3.71 5.19 23.57
C LYS A 296 3.53 3.70 23.88
N GLU A 297 4.23 3.23 24.92
CA GLU A 297 4.21 1.89 25.53
C GLU A 297 3.08 1.68 26.56
N SER A 298 2.00 2.48 26.58
CA SER A 298 0.88 2.20 27.48
C SER A 298 0.00 1.11 26.88
N THR A 299 0.37 -0.14 27.18
CA THR A 299 -0.37 -1.42 27.36
C THR A 299 -1.86 -1.60 26.97
N MET A 300 -2.52 -0.68 26.30
CA MET A 300 -3.90 -0.80 25.81
C MET A 300 -4.09 -0.34 24.36
N ASP A 301 -3.07 0.22 23.70
CA ASP A 301 -3.06 0.36 22.26
C ASP A 301 -2.62 -0.99 21.68
N LYS A 302 -3.57 -1.76 21.14
CA LYS A 302 -3.35 -3.09 20.55
C LYS A 302 -2.09 -3.07 19.68
N ASP A 303 -1.06 -3.76 20.15
CA ASP A 303 0.28 -3.73 19.60
C ASP A 303 0.27 -4.01 18.09
N TRP A 304 1.01 -3.22 17.31
CA TRP A 304 1.22 -3.49 15.88
C TRP A 304 1.83 -4.87 15.66
N GLY A 305 2.69 -5.30 16.60
CA GLY A 305 3.17 -6.68 16.62
C GLY A 305 2.07 -7.70 16.93
N LEU A 306 0.97 -7.33 17.56
CA LEU A 306 -0.17 -8.24 17.74
C LEU A 306 -1.01 -8.33 16.46
N ALA A 307 -1.24 -7.19 15.77
CA ALA A 307 -2.00 -7.11 14.52
C ALA A 307 -1.36 -7.88 13.34
N HIS A 308 -0.03 -7.93 13.29
CA HIS A 308 0.73 -8.68 12.28
C HIS A 308 1.46 -9.91 12.85
N ASN A 309 1.19 -10.27 14.11
CA ASN A 309 1.85 -11.36 14.84
C ASN A 309 3.39 -11.26 14.90
N LEU A 310 3.92 -10.04 15.01
CA LEU A 310 5.30 -9.70 15.37
C LEU A 310 5.52 -9.57 16.90
N TYR A 311 4.53 -9.91 17.76
CA TYR A 311 4.62 -9.70 19.23
C TYR A 311 5.41 -10.80 19.96
N MET A 312 6.28 -10.34 20.88
CA MET A 312 7.35 -11.07 21.57
C MET A 312 6.89 -11.98 22.74
N GLY A 313 5.78 -12.70 22.61
CA GLY A 313 5.33 -13.68 23.61
C GLY A 313 5.53 -15.14 23.20
N ALA A 314 5.56 -15.43 21.90
CA ALA A 314 5.81 -16.75 21.36
C ALA A 314 7.16 -16.78 20.68
N ALA A 315 7.98 -17.77 21.04
CA ALA A 315 9.27 -18.00 20.44
C ALA A 315 9.13 -18.16 18.91
N PHE A 316 9.89 -17.33 18.18
CA PHE A 316 10.12 -17.38 16.72
C PHE A 316 8.96 -16.95 15.81
N GLN A 317 9.24 -15.94 14.97
CA GLN A 317 8.53 -15.69 13.70
C GLN A 317 9.56 -15.89 12.58
N GLU A 318 9.31 -16.85 11.71
CA GLU A 318 10.09 -17.07 10.50
C GLU A 318 9.44 -16.24 9.39
N ILE A 319 10.21 -15.33 8.79
CA ILE A 319 9.71 -14.41 7.77
C ILE A 319 9.41 -15.21 6.50
N GLY A 320 8.23 -14.97 5.93
CA GLY A 320 7.76 -15.71 4.75
C GLY A 320 7.15 -17.08 5.06
N ALA A 321 7.15 -17.53 6.33
CA ALA A 321 6.48 -18.75 6.74
C ALA A 321 5.21 -18.43 7.54
N THR A 322 4.07 -18.93 7.06
CA THR A 322 2.81 -18.90 7.80
C THR A 322 2.23 -20.31 7.85
N SER A 323 1.69 -20.71 9.00
CA SER A 323 0.90 -21.94 9.10
C SER A 323 -0.47 -21.81 8.40
N LEU A 324 -0.82 -20.61 7.94
CA LEU A 324 -2.08 -20.27 7.33
C LEU A 324 -1.97 -20.36 5.80
N LYS A 325 -2.59 -21.38 5.22
CA LYS A 325 -2.74 -21.46 3.76
C LYS A 325 -3.73 -20.37 3.33
N ILE A 326 -3.21 -19.27 2.78
CA ILE A 326 -4.02 -18.20 2.16
C ILE A 326 -4.28 -18.62 0.71
N PRO A 327 -5.53 -18.93 0.29
CA PRO A 327 -5.83 -19.23 -1.10
C PRO A 327 -5.50 -18.04 -2.00
N THR A 328 -5.12 -18.32 -3.24
CA THR A 328 -4.87 -17.29 -4.26
C THR A 328 -5.89 -17.40 -5.40
N THR A 329 -5.85 -16.46 -6.33
CA THR A 329 -6.60 -16.56 -7.60
C THR A 329 -6.16 -17.73 -8.48
N ARG A 330 -5.07 -18.45 -8.13
CA ARG A 330 -4.75 -19.74 -8.74
C ARG A 330 -5.64 -20.86 -8.21
N ASP A 331 -6.01 -20.77 -6.94
CA ASP A 331 -6.77 -21.78 -6.22
C ASP A 331 -8.28 -21.60 -6.36
N ILE A 332 -8.74 -20.37 -6.68
CA ILE A 332 -10.14 -19.99 -6.76
C ILE A 332 -10.39 -19.37 -8.13
N ALA A 333 -11.25 -19.99 -8.94
CA ALA A 333 -11.62 -19.50 -10.26
C ALA A 333 -12.33 -18.13 -10.19
N PRO A 334 -12.28 -17.32 -11.28
CA PRO A 334 -13.00 -16.04 -11.34
C PRO A 334 -14.49 -16.22 -11.07
N GLN A 335 -15.02 -15.41 -10.15
CA GLN A 335 -16.42 -15.48 -9.72
C GLN A 335 -17.35 -14.57 -10.54
N GLN A 336 -16.79 -13.75 -11.44
CA GLN A 336 -17.49 -12.68 -12.15
C GLN A 336 -18.32 -13.23 -13.33
N PRO A 337 -19.58 -12.78 -13.50
CA PRO A 337 -20.45 -13.22 -14.60
C PRO A 337 -19.89 -12.92 -16.00
N ASP A 338 -19.25 -11.76 -16.17
CA ASP A 338 -18.68 -11.31 -17.44
C ASP A 338 -17.47 -12.17 -17.87
N VAL A 339 -16.60 -12.54 -16.92
CA VAL A 339 -15.48 -13.45 -17.16
C VAL A 339 -16.00 -14.83 -17.56
N ARG A 340 -17.07 -15.30 -16.92
CA ARG A 340 -17.70 -16.57 -17.26
C ARG A 340 -18.27 -16.56 -18.67
N GLN A 341 -18.90 -15.47 -19.09
CA GLN A 341 -19.40 -15.32 -20.44
C GLN A 341 -18.26 -15.31 -21.47
N GLU A 342 -17.15 -14.61 -21.18
CA GLU A 342 -15.98 -14.60 -22.06
C GLU A 342 -15.38 -16.01 -22.22
N ILE A 343 -15.31 -16.79 -21.14
CA ILE A 343 -14.86 -18.19 -21.19
C ILE A 343 -15.81 -19.04 -22.04
N ASP A 344 -17.12 -18.93 -21.85
CA ASP A 344 -18.12 -19.65 -22.65
C ASP A 344 -17.96 -19.33 -24.15
N ASP A 345 -17.90 -18.04 -24.49
CA ASP A 345 -17.71 -17.59 -25.87
C ASP A 345 -16.40 -18.11 -26.50
N LEU A 346 -15.33 -18.22 -25.71
CA LEU A 346 -14.04 -18.78 -26.15
C LEU A 346 -14.11 -20.29 -26.36
N LEU A 347 -14.74 -21.02 -25.43
CA LEU A 347 -14.90 -22.47 -25.51
C LEU A 347 -15.84 -22.86 -26.66
N ALA A 348 -16.98 -22.18 -26.82
CA ALA A 348 -17.95 -22.41 -27.88
C ALA A 348 -17.36 -22.20 -29.30
N LYS A 349 -16.31 -21.37 -29.44
CA LYS A 349 -15.58 -21.21 -30.71
C LYS A 349 -14.66 -22.40 -31.05
N ARG A 350 -14.29 -23.20 -30.06
CA ARG A 350 -13.28 -24.26 -30.19
C ARG A 350 -13.82 -25.67 -29.94
N LEU A 351 -14.94 -25.80 -29.24
CA LEU A 351 -15.50 -27.06 -28.77
C LEU A 351 -17.01 -27.15 -29.08
N PRO A 352 -17.54 -28.38 -29.29
CA PRO A 352 -18.99 -28.63 -29.32
C PRO A 352 -19.68 -28.18 -28.04
N ARG A 353 -20.98 -27.85 -28.15
CA ARG A 353 -21.79 -27.31 -27.04
C ARG A 353 -21.82 -28.25 -25.83
N GLU A 354 -21.83 -29.56 -26.05
CA GLU A 354 -21.87 -30.56 -24.99
C GLU A 354 -20.58 -30.53 -24.15
N LEU A 355 -19.42 -30.40 -24.81
CA LEU A 355 -18.13 -30.29 -24.12
C LEU A 355 -17.96 -28.95 -23.42
N THR A 356 -18.44 -27.86 -24.04
CA THR A 356 -18.45 -26.54 -23.39
C THR A 356 -19.31 -26.58 -22.12
N ALA A 357 -20.55 -27.08 -22.21
CA ALA A 357 -21.43 -27.21 -21.06
C ALA A 357 -20.84 -28.09 -19.95
N MET A 358 -20.16 -29.17 -20.32
CA MET A 358 -19.46 -30.05 -19.38
C MET A 358 -18.33 -29.30 -18.65
N ILE A 359 -17.44 -28.60 -19.38
CA ILE A 359 -16.33 -27.83 -18.79
C ILE A 359 -16.87 -26.74 -17.86
N LEU A 360 -17.87 -25.99 -18.32
CA LEU A 360 -18.51 -24.95 -17.51
C LEU A 360 -19.15 -25.57 -16.25
N GLY A 361 -19.74 -26.77 -16.34
CA GLY A 361 -20.31 -27.48 -15.18
C GLY A 361 -19.29 -27.84 -14.09
N TYR A 362 -18.00 -27.95 -14.43
CA TYR A 362 -16.92 -28.18 -13.45
C TYR A 362 -16.40 -26.91 -12.78
N LEU A 363 -16.65 -25.74 -13.37
CA LEU A 363 -16.24 -24.47 -12.79
C LEU A 363 -17.23 -24.06 -11.68
N PRO A 364 -16.74 -23.46 -10.57
CA PRO A 364 -17.60 -22.88 -9.55
C PRO A 364 -18.68 -21.96 -10.14
N PRO A 365 -19.87 -21.89 -9.51
CA PRO A 365 -20.91 -20.97 -9.96
C PRO A 365 -20.44 -19.53 -9.83
N VAL A 366 -20.85 -18.68 -10.79
CA VAL A 366 -20.62 -17.24 -10.71
C VAL A 366 -21.43 -16.63 -9.56
N VAL A 367 -20.92 -15.56 -8.98
CA VAL A 367 -21.68 -14.75 -8.03
C VAL A 367 -22.40 -13.65 -8.81
N PRO A 368 -23.73 -13.50 -8.69
CA PRO A 368 -24.44 -12.41 -9.38
C PRO A 368 -23.95 -11.02 -8.94
N ASP A 369 -24.01 -10.03 -9.82
CA ASP A 369 -23.52 -8.67 -9.53
C ASP A 369 -24.20 -8.05 -8.29
N SER A 370 -25.50 -8.31 -8.08
CA SER A 370 -26.23 -7.87 -6.89
C SER A 370 -25.68 -8.47 -5.60
N ASP A 371 -25.33 -9.76 -5.64
CA ASP A 371 -24.78 -10.48 -4.49
C ASP A 371 -23.35 -10.03 -4.23
N ALA A 372 -22.56 -9.84 -5.29
CA ALA A 372 -21.19 -9.34 -5.21
C ALA A 372 -21.15 -7.93 -4.60
N ALA A 373 -22.09 -7.05 -4.95
CA ALA A 373 -22.24 -5.73 -4.36
C ALA A 373 -22.55 -5.82 -2.86
N ALA A 374 -23.50 -6.67 -2.46
CA ALA A 374 -23.84 -6.88 -1.05
C ALA A 374 -22.68 -7.47 -0.24
N LEU A 375 -21.92 -8.42 -0.82
CA LEU A 375 -20.72 -8.99 -0.18
C LEU A 375 -19.62 -7.94 -0.01
N LYS A 376 -19.39 -7.11 -1.03
CA LYS A 376 -18.44 -6.00 -0.97
C LYS A 376 -18.79 -5.01 0.14
N GLU A 377 -20.06 -4.62 0.23
CA GLU A 377 -20.54 -3.73 1.30
C GLU A 377 -20.37 -4.36 2.67
N ALA A 378 -20.83 -5.60 2.85
CA ALA A 378 -20.69 -6.32 4.11
C ALA A 378 -19.22 -6.49 4.53
N PHE A 379 -18.33 -6.70 3.56
CA PHE A 379 -16.90 -6.82 3.81
C PHE A 379 -16.29 -5.46 4.20
N PHE A 380 -16.68 -4.39 3.52
CA PHE A 380 -16.22 -3.05 3.84
C PHE A 380 -16.71 -2.58 5.22
N GLU A 381 -17.97 -2.85 5.57
CA GLU A 381 -18.55 -2.55 6.87
C GLU A 381 -17.78 -3.26 7.98
N GLU A 382 -17.52 -4.56 7.82
CA GLU A 382 -16.74 -5.35 8.77
C GLU A 382 -15.33 -4.76 8.99
N ARG A 383 -14.67 -4.28 7.93
CA ARG A 383 -13.35 -3.63 8.03
C ARG A 383 -13.42 -2.21 8.61
N SER A 384 -14.60 -1.61 8.65
CA SER A 384 -14.83 -0.30 9.28
C SER A 384 -15.15 -0.42 10.77
N GLU A 385 -15.40 -1.62 11.27
CA GLU A 385 -15.64 -1.89 12.68
C GLU A 385 -14.37 -1.72 13.53
N PRO A 386 -14.42 -0.98 14.65
CA PRO A 386 -13.27 -0.80 15.55
C PRO A 386 -12.75 -2.09 16.19
N ALA A 387 -13.57 -3.15 16.24
CA ALA A 387 -13.19 -4.41 16.86
C ALA A 387 -12.17 -5.17 16.00
N ILE A 388 -12.36 -5.15 14.68
CA ILE A 388 -11.54 -5.84 13.68
C ILE A 388 -10.43 -4.92 13.15
N ASN A 389 -10.74 -3.63 13.00
CA ASN A 389 -9.75 -2.64 12.63
C ASN A 389 -9.01 -2.17 13.89
N VAL A 390 -7.78 -2.67 14.05
CA VAL A 390 -6.87 -2.38 15.17
C VAL A 390 -6.56 -0.87 15.33
N GLY A 391 -7.05 -0.02 14.41
CA GLY A 391 -6.65 1.37 14.26
C GLY A 391 -7.72 2.46 14.39
N LYS A 392 -8.86 2.29 15.11
CA LYS A 392 -9.61 3.49 15.57
C LYS A 392 -8.85 4.23 16.67
N PHE A 393 -7.66 4.72 16.34
CA PHE A 393 -6.99 5.77 17.08
C PHE A 393 -7.88 7.01 17.00
N THR A 394 -8.32 7.52 18.16
CA THR A 394 -9.30 8.61 18.33
C THR A 394 -8.81 10.00 17.86
N SER A 395 -7.83 10.06 16.96
CA SER A 395 -7.39 11.31 16.35
C SER A 395 -7.42 11.21 14.83
N SER A 396 -8.07 12.20 14.24
CA SER A 396 -8.36 12.32 12.82
C SER A 396 -7.12 12.12 11.92
N SER A 397 -7.39 11.53 10.75
CA SER A 397 -6.73 11.71 9.44
C SER A 397 -5.40 11.00 9.15
N GLY A 398 -5.42 9.86 8.44
CA GLY A 398 -4.31 9.42 7.57
C GLY A 398 -4.19 7.91 7.28
N PHE A 399 -3.23 7.51 6.44
CA PHE A 399 -2.95 6.12 6.07
C PHE A 399 -1.84 5.54 6.94
N CYS A 400 -1.97 4.30 7.40
CA CYS A 400 -0.90 3.62 8.12
C CYS A 400 -0.35 2.50 7.23
N VAL A 401 0.92 2.59 6.86
CA VAL A 401 1.57 1.61 5.98
C VAL A 401 2.45 0.71 6.85
N PRO A 402 2.46 -0.62 6.62
CA PRO A 402 3.49 -1.49 7.18
C PRO A 402 4.88 -0.97 6.79
N TYR A 403 5.82 -1.08 7.73
CA TYR A 403 7.22 -0.71 7.51
C TYR A 403 7.84 -1.47 6.34
#